data_AF-A0A061J8A0-F1
#
_entry.id   AF-A0A061J8A0-F1
#
_cell.length_a   1.000
_cell.length_b   1.000
_cell.length_c   1.000
_cell.angle_alpha   90.00
_cell.angle_beta   90.00
_cell.angle_gamma   90.00
#
_symmetry.space_group_name_H-M   'P 1'
#
loop_
_entity.id
_entity.type
_entity.pdbx_description
1 polymer ?
#
loop_
_entity_poly.entity_id
_entity_poly.type
_entity_poly.pdbx_seq_one_letter_code
_entity_poly.pdbx_strand_id
1 'polypeptide(L)'
;MRHVTCFMGFRFLLFLVAVLLLVTARVTALKVHSPAFLARKQFTEFKLPVGPPRWSGKEYRGDVILVSGTELCPNSTSIGNWKGAIVLALENKCNAVDQAVVAQSNGALGLLVGNTKLPLSEGGIVQIPVEVVPENGWNAIVATVKQGIPVHVSLGHSLNVLRFAI
;
A
#
# COMPACT_ATOMS: atom_id res chain seq x y z
N MET A 1 23.03 -62.97 -37.29
CA MET A 1 22.24 -61.71 -37.19
C MET A 1 22.06 -61.40 -35.71
N ARG A 2 22.69 -60.33 -35.19
CA ARG A 2 22.60 -59.94 -33.78
C ARG A 2 21.59 -58.79 -33.67
N HIS A 3 20.47 -59.02 -33.01
CA HIS A 3 19.54 -57.96 -32.62
C HIS A 3 20.18 -57.13 -31.50
N VAL A 4 20.59 -55.92 -31.83
CA VAL A 4 20.95 -54.88 -30.87
C VAL A 4 19.64 -54.27 -30.38
N THR A 5 19.06 -54.80 -29.31
CA THR A 5 17.94 -54.17 -28.63
C THR A 5 18.44 -52.98 -27.83
N CYS A 6 18.06 -51.81 -28.32
CA CYS A 6 18.34 -50.48 -27.79
C CYS A 6 17.95 -50.36 -26.30
N PHE A 7 18.92 -50.46 -25.40
CA PHE A 7 18.77 -50.31 -23.94
C PHE A 7 18.75 -48.82 -23.52
N MET A 8 18.03 -47.98 -24.27
CA MET A 8 18.06 -46.51 -24.13
C MET A 8 16.80 -45.92 -23.47
N GLY A 9 15.85 -46.76 -23.02
CA GLY A 9 14.59 -46.29 -22.41
C GLY A 9 14.71 -45.94 -20.92
N PHE A 10 15.35 -46.82 -20.12
CA PHE A 10 15.32 -46.68 -18.65
C PHE A 10 16.17 -45.51 -18.14
N ARG A 11 17.34 -45.28 -18.76
CA ARG A 11 18.21 -44.14 -18.39
C ARG A 11 17.60 -42.80 -18.77
N PHE A 12 16.89 -42.74 -19.89
CA PHE A 12 16.19 -41.54 -20.33
C PHE A 12 15.00 -41.22 -19.41
N LEU A 13 14.24 -42.24 -19.00
CA LEU A 13 13.15 -42.10 -18.03
C LEU A 13 13.65 -41.57 -16.67
N LEU A 14 14.75 -42.13 -16.15
CA LEU A 14 15.34 -41.65 -14.90
C LEU A 14 15.84 -40.21 -14.98
N PHE A 15 16.44 -39.83 -16.12
CA PHE A 15 16.87 -38.45 -16.36
C PHE A 15 15.67 -37.49 -16.39
N LEU A 16 14.58 -37.89 -17.03
CA LEU A 16 13.36 -37.08 -17.14
C LEU A 16 12.68 -36.91 -15.77
N VAL A 17 12.65 -37.95 -14.94
CA VAL A 17 12.14 -37.88 -13.55
C VAL A 17 13.02 -36.99 -12.68
N ALA A 18 14.35 -37.08 -12.80
CA ALA A 18 15.28 -36.23 -12.05
C ALA A 18 15.13 -34.74 -12.42
N VAL A 19 14.95 -34.43 -13.71
CA VAL A 19 14.70 -33.07 -14.19
C VAL A 19 13.36 -32.55 -13.68
N LEU A 20 12.29 -33.37 -13.70
CA LEU A 20 10.99 -32.97 -13.16
C LEU A 20 11.04 -32.68 -11.65
N LEU A 21 11.76 -33.48 -10.88
CA LEU A 21 11.93 -33.24 -9.44
C LEU A 21 12.69 -31.94 -9.16
N LEU A 22 13.69 -31.60 -9.97
CA LEU A 22 14.44 -30.34 -9.85
C LEU A 22 13.58 -29.09 -10.16
N VAL A 23 12.58 -29.20 -11.03
CA VAL A 23 11.69 -28.07 -11.38
C VAL A 23 10.63 -27.79 -10.30
N THR A 24 10.37 -28.73 -9.38
CA THR A 24 9.39 -28.52 -8.28
C THR A 24 9.92 -27.65 -7.13
N ALA A 25 11.16 -27.16 -7.21
CA ALA A 25 11.73 -26.31 -6.18
C ALA A 25 11.14 -24.89 -6.25
N ARG A 26 10.27 -24.63 -5.27
CA ARG A 26 9.82 -23.32 -4.77
C ARG A 26 8.67 -22.65 -5.53
N VAL A 27 7.50 -23.30 -5.49
CA VAL A 27 6.27 -22.53 -5.30
C VAL A 27 6.26 -22.07 -3.84
N THR A 28 6.92 -20.95 -3.55
CA THR A 28 6.71 -20.23 -2.29
C THR A 28 5.26 -19.77 -2.29
N ALA A 29 4.44 -20.54 -1.58
CA ALA A 29 3.06 -20.20 -1.29
C ALA A 29 2.99 -18.74 -0.80
N LEU A 30 2.07 -17.99 -1.38
CA LEU A 30 1.74 -16.59 -1.12
C LEU A 30 1.74 -16.32 0.39
N LYS A 31 2.82 -15.74 0.90
CA LYS A 31 2.95 -15.35 2.30
C LYS A 31 2.16 -14.07 2.49
N VAL A 32 0.88 -14.20 2.84
CA VAL A 32 -0.01 -13.06 3.13
C VAL A 32 0.46 -12.43 4.44
N HIS A 33 1.39 -11.48 4.33
CA HIS A 33 1.90 -10.65 5.42
C HIS A 33 0.93 -9.51 5.77
N SER A 34 -0.38 -9.77 5.81
CA SER A 34 -1.33 -8.83 6.39
C SER A 34 -1.58 -9.24 7.85
N PRO A 35 -1.09 -8.50 8.85
CA PRO A 35 -1.39 -8.83 10.25
C PRO A 35 -2.92 -8.83 10.45
N ALA A 36 -3.46 -9.98 10.84
CA ALA A 36 -4.90 -10.24 10.93
C ALA A 36 -5.66 -9.24 11.83
N PHE A 37 -4.95 -8.59 12.76
CA PHE A 37 -5.49 -7.55 13.63
C PHE A 37 -5.86 -6.25 12.89
N LEU A 38 -5.15 -5.91 11.81
CA LEU A 38 -5.47 -4.72 10.99
C LEU A 38 -6.46 -5.06 9.87
N ALA A 39 -6.42 -6.29 9.34
CA ALA A 39 -7.27 -6.73 8.23
C ALA A 39 -8.79 -6.70 8.53
N ARG A 40 -9.20 -6.70 9.80
CA ARG A 40 -10.61 -6.63 10.23
C ARG A 40 -11.03 -5.28 10.82
N LYS A 41 -10.13 -4.30 10.94
CA LYS A 41 -10.50 -2.99 11.46
C LYS A 41 -10.99 -2.09 10.32
N GLN A 42 -12.30 -1.93 10.24
CA GLN A 42 -12.88 -0.76 9.57
C GLN A 42 -12.70 0.42 10.52
N PHE A 43 -11.76 1.31 10.23
CA PHE A 43 -11.68 2.58 10.92
C PHE A 43 -12.81 3.47 10.40
N THR A 44 -13.61 4.04 11.30
CA THR A 44 -14.47 5.18 10.97
C THR A 44 -13.58 6.37 10.66
N GLU A 45 -13.16 6.45 9.40
CA GLU A 45 -12.31 7.51 8.89
C GLU A 45 -13.13 8.77 8.65
N PHE A 46 -12.64 9.89 9.17
CA PHE A 46 -13.16 11.19 8.78
C PHE A 46 -12.37 11.65 7.55
N LYS A 47 -13.00 11.60 6.38
CA LYS A 47 -12.43 12.17 5.15
C LYS A 47 -12.52 13.67 5.21
N LEU A 48 -11.38 14.34 5.03
CA LEU A 48 -11.37 15.78 4.85
C LEU A 48 -12.07 16.12 3.51
N PRO A 49 -12.73 17.29 3.38
CA PRO A 49 -13.35 17.75 2.14
C PRO A 49 -12.33 18.21 1.10
N VAL A 50 -11.22 17.49 0.95
CA VAL A 50 -10.11 17.77 0.03
C VAL A 50 -9.68 16.48 -0.66
N GLY A 51 -9.13 16.60 -1.87
CA GLY A 51 -8.75 15.45 -2.68
C GLY A 51 -9.76 15.10 -3.79
N PRO A 52 -9.62 13.92 -4.40
CA PRO A 52 -10.42 13.51 -5.56
C PRO A 52 -11.90 13.36 -5.19
N PRO A 53 -12.81 13.57 -6.16
CA PRO A 53 -14.24 13.41 -5.93
C PRO A 53 -14.57 11.99 -5.46
N ARG A 54 -15.55 11.89 -4.54
CA ARG A 54 -15.99 10.62 -3.92
C ARG A 54 -16.44 9.53 -4.90
N TRP A 55 -16.79 9.92 -6.12
CA TRP A 55 -17.35 9.08 -7.17
C TRP A 55 -16.33 8.72 -8.26
N SER A 56 -15.04 8.96 -8.03
CA SER A 56 -14.00 8.65 -9.03
C SER A 56 -13.86 7.16 -9.33
N GLY A 57 -14.37 6.27 -8.46
CA GLY A 57 -14.21 4.81 -8.57
C GLY A 57 -12.76 4.32 -8.48
N LYS A 58 -11.81 5.24 -8.30
CA LYS A 58 -10.38 4.96 -8.24
C LYS A 58 -10.03 4.52 -6.84
N GLU A 59 -9.41 3.35 -6.74
CA GLU A 59 -8.91 2.81 -5.49
C GLU A 59 -7.43 3.16 -5.35
N TYR A 60 -7.07 3.82 -4.25
CA TYR A 60 -5.70 4.27 -4.00
C TYR A 60 -5.06 3.34 -2.99
N ARG A 61 -4.32 2.34 -3.49
CA ARG A 61 -3.67 1.30 -2.67
C ARG A 61 -2.17 1.45 -2.68
N GLY A 62 -1.55 1.27 -1.53
CA GLY A 62 -0.10 1.29 -1.40
C GLY A 62 0.38 0.97 0.00
N ASP A 63 1.68 0.75 0.11
CA ASP A 63 2.34 0.53 1.39
C ASP A 63 2.44 1.82 2.17
N VAL A 64 2.18 1.74 3.47
CA VAL A 64 2.30 2.90 4.36
C VAL A 64 3.77 3.20 4.64
N ILE A 65 4.17 4.45 4.40
CA ILE A 65 5.45 4.99 4.82
C ILE A 65 5.25 6.05 5.88
N LEU A 66 6.13 6.05 6.89
CA LEU A 66 6.10 7.05 7.95
C LEU A 66 6.95 8.24 7.53
N VAL A 67 6.37 9.43 7.53
CA VAL A 67 7.06 10.66 7.14
C VAL A 67 6.94 11.69 8.25
N SER A 68 8.04 12.38 8.56
CA SER A 68 8.02 13.48 9.52
C SER A 68 7.08 14.58 9.05
N GLY A 69 6.29 15.15 9.98
CA GLY A 69 5.40 16.26 9.67
C GLY A 69 6.13 17.47 9.07
N THR A 70 7.40 17.67 9.43
CA THR A 70 8.23 18.76 8.90
C THR A 70 8.57 18.58 7.42
N GLU A 71 8.80 17.35 6.96
CA GLU A 71 9.11 17.03 5.56
C GLU A 71 7.90 17.16 4.64
N LEU A 72 6.71 17.20 5.23
CA LEU A 72 5.45 17.42 4.53
C LEU A 72 5.08 18.91 4.45
N CYS A 73 5.88 19.80 5.05
CA CYS A 73 5.58 21.22 5.02
C CYS A 73 6.24 21.95 3.85
N PRO A 74 5.59 23.00 3.32
CA PRO A 74 6.13 23.80 2.24
C PRO A 74 7.43 24.46 2.71
N ASN A 75 8.41 24.57 1.81
CA ASN A 75 9.77 25.07 2.06
C ASN A 75 10.66 24.15 2.92
N SER A 76 10.20 22.95 3.27
CA SER A 76 11.10 21.91 3.76
C SER A 76 11.80 21.20 2.60
N THR A 77 13.02 20.72 2.83
CA THR A 77 13.70 19.85 1.86
C THR A 77 13.10 18.46 2.00
N SER A 78 12.12 18.10 1.17
CA SER A 78 11.62 16.72 1.13
C SER A 78 12.70 15.82 0.53
N ILE A 79 13.27 14.93 1.35
CA ILE A 79 14.34 14.01 0.91
C ILE A 79 13.74 12.73 0.29
N GLY A 80 12.45 12.48 0.54
CA GLY A 80 11.80 11.22 0.20
C GLY A 80 11.18 11.16 -1.19
N ASN A 81 11.42 10.04 -1.89
CA ASN A 81 10.62 9.61 -3.03
C ASN A 81 9.49 8.70 -2.51
N TRP A 82 8.24 9.15 -2.63
CA TRP A 82 7.06 8.46 -2.08
C TRP A 82 6.20 7.83 -3.18
N LYS A 83 6.77 7.63 -4.37
CA LYS A 83 6.07 7.11 -5.53
C LYS A 83 5.38 5.79 -5.22
N GLY A 84 4.05 5.79 -5.32
CA GLY A 84 3.25 4.58 -5.12
C GLY A 84 2.94 4.25 -3.66
N ALA A 85 3.39 5.05 -2.70
CA ALA A 85 3.17 4.82 -1.28
C ALA A 85 2.00 5.64 -0.73
N ILE A 86 1.47 5.19 0.41
CA ILE A 86 0.54 5.97 1.22
C ILE A 86 1.34 6.61 2.35
N VAL A 87 1.36 7.94 2.39
CA VAL A 87 2.13 8.67 3.39
C VAL A 87 1.32 8.76 4.67
N LEU A 88 1.92 8.39 5.81
CA LEU A 88 1.37 8.67 7.13
C LEU A 88 2.20 9.78 7.79
N ALA A 89 1.57 10.93 8.01
CA ALA A 89 2.17 12.08 8.68
C ALA A 89 2.34 11.78 10.17
N LEU A 90 3.58 11.84 10.66
CA LEU A 90 3.87 11.60 12.07
C LEU A 90 3.45 12.77 12.97
N GLU A 91 3.41 13.98 12.43
CA GLU A 91 3.13 15.20 13.17
C GLU A 91 2.36 16.19 12.29
N ASN A 92 1.50 16.98 12.91
CA ASN A 92 0.73 18.04 12.24
C ASN A 92 1.46 19.38 12.39
N LYS A 93 2.56 19.57 11.65
CA LYS A 93 3.40 20.79 11.70
C LYS A 93 2.88 21.94 10.84
N CYS A 94 2.07 21.63 9.84
CA CYS A 94 1.43 22.57 8.93
C CYS A 94 0.04 22.02 8.54
N ASN A 95 -0.66 22.73 7.66
CA ASN A 95 -2.00 22.35 7.24
C ASN A 95 -2.01 20.99 6.53
N ALA A 96 -3.07 20.21 6.72
CA ALA A 96 -3.30 18.96 5.98
C ALA A 96 -3.32 19.17 4.45
N VAL A 97 -3.80 20.33 3.97
CA VAL A 97 -3.78 20.67 2.54
C VAL A 97 -2.36 20.84 2.03
N ASP A 98 -1.52 21.58 2.75
CA ASP A 98 -0.12 21.78 2.38
C ASP A 98 0.65 20.44 2.42
N GLN A 99 0.41 19.64 3.46
CA GLN A 99 0.95 18.29 3.58
C GLN A 99 0.55 17.40 2.41
N ALA A 100 -0.71 17.49 1.96
CA ALA A 100 -1.19 16.73 0.82
C ALA A 100 -0.55 17.20 -0.50
N VAL A 101 -0.33 18.50 -0.66
CA VAL A 101 0.34 19.08 -1.83
C VAL A 101 1.81 18.64 -1.90
N VAL A 102 2.52 18.60 -0.78
CA VAL A 102 3.90 18.11 -0.73
C VAL A 102 3.95 16.59 -0.90
N ALA A 103 3.00 15.84 -0.33
CA ALA A 103 2.90 14.40 -0.52
C ALA A 103 2.69 14.02 -2.00
N GLN A 104 1.72 14.67 -2.67
CA GLN A 104 1.43 14.39 -4.08
C GLN A 104 2.59 14.79 -5.00
N SER A 105 3.29 15.90 -4.74
CA SER A 105 4.41 16.35 -5.59
C SER A 105 5.59 15.38 -5.54
N ASN A 106 5.73 14.64 -4.44
CA ASN A 106 6.70 13.58 -4.25
C ASN A 106 6.18 12.18 -4.67
N GLY A 107 5.02 12.12 -5.33
CA GLY A 107 4.48 10.90 -5.94
C GLY A 107 3.64 10.00 -5.02
N ALA A 108 3.27 10.47 -3.82
CA ALA A 108 2.39 9.71 -2.95
C ALA A 108 1.03 9.44 -3.61
N LEU A 109 0.44 8.28 -3.31
CA LEU A 109 -0.91 7.92 -3.75
C LEU A 109 -1.99 8.44 -2.81
N GLY A 110 -1.63 8.86 -1.60
CA GLY A 110 -2.56 9.23 -0.55
C GLY A 110 -1.87 9.71 0.71
N LEU A 111 -2.62 10.42 1.55
CA LEU A 111 -2.14 10.96 2.81
C LEU A 111 -3.06 10.54 3.97
N LEU A 112 -2.45 9.98 5.00
CA LEU A 112 -3.04 9.71 6.31
C LEU A 112 -2.51 10.73 7.31
N VAL A 113 -3.43 11.44 7.98
CA VAL A 113 -3.09 12.38 9.04
C VAL A 113 -3.70 11.94 10.37
N GLY A 114 -3.00 12.19 11.47
CA GLY A 114 -3.59 12.09 12.79
C GLY A 114 -4.60 13.22 13.02
N ASN A 115 -5.51 13.05 14.00
CA ASN A 115 -6.53 14.04 14.34
C ASN A 115 -5.95 15.47 14.39
N THR A 116 -6.30 16.28 13.40
CA THR A 116 -5.77 17.64 13.22
C THR A 116 -6.81 18.65 13.71
N LYS A 117 -6.42 19.46 14.69
CA LYS A 117 -7.18 20.65 15.12
C LYS A 117 -6.90 21.86 14.23
N LEU A 118 -6.03 21.72 13.22
CA LEU A 118 -5.64 22.83 12.34
C LEU A 118 -6.75 23.08 11.31
N PRO A 119 -7.10 24.35 11.06
CA PRO A 119 -8.11 24.71 10.07
C PRO A 119 -7.66 24.27 8.67
N LEU A 120 -8.59 23.79 7.85
CA LEU A 120 -8.32 23.51 6.44
C LEU A 120 -8.18 24.84 5.69
N SER A 121 -7.04 25.06 5.06
CA SER A 121 -6.79 26.23 4.23
C SER A 121 -7.28 25.95 2.81
N GLU A 122 -7.82 26.96 2.12
CA GLU A 122 -8.30 26.85 0.74
C GLU A 122 -7.17 26.84 -0.31
N GLY A 123 -5.90 26.88 0.12
CA GLY A 123 -4.77 27.29 -0.73
C GLY A 123 -4.18 26.26 -1.71
N GLY A 124 -4.69 25.03 -1.83
CA GLY A 124 -4.02 23.99 -2.61
C GLY A 124 -4.94 23.06 -3.39
N ILE A 125 -4.59 22.79 -4.66
CA ILE A 125 -5.25 21.74 -5.45
C ILE A 125 -4.69 20.38 -5.00
N VAL A 126 -5.50 19.62 -4.27
CA VAL A 126 -5.16 18.27 -3.80
C VAL A 126 -5.84 17.23 -4.70
N GLN A 127 -5.06 16.35 -5.30
CA GLN A 127 -5.56 15.28 -6.20
C GLN A 127 -5.48 13.88 -5.59
N ILE A 128 -4.84 13.74 -4.42
CA ILE A 128 -4.73 12.49 -3.67
C ILE A 128 -5.77 12.46 -2.55
N PRO A 129 -6.31 11.29 -2.17
CA PRO A 129 -7.17 11.17 -1.01
C PRO A 129 -6.43 11.53 0.28
N VAL A 130 -7.11 12.27 1.15
CA VAL A 130 -6.61 12.64 2.49
C VAL A 130 -7.60 12.15 3.54
N GLU A 131 -7.15 11.28 4.42
CA GLU A 131 -7.98 10.62 5.43
C GLU A 131 -7.43 10.87 6.84
N VAL A 132 -8.32 11.20 7.78
CA VAL A 132 -7.97 11.35 9.19
C VAL A 132 -8.10 9.99 9.86
N VAL A 133 -6.99 9.50 10.39
CA VAL A 133 -6.95 8.24 11.15
C VAL A 133 -7.15 8.55 12.63
N PRO A 134 -8.08 7.86 13.32
CA PRO A 134 -8.20 7.97 14.77
C PRO A 134 -6.89 7.62 15.48
N GLU A 135 -6.62 8.25 16.63
CA GLU A 135 -5.38 8.09 17.38
C GLU A 135 -5.01 6.61 17.64
N ASN A 136 -5.99 5.78 18.02
CA ASN A 136 -5.78 4.34 18.23
C ASN A 136 -5.34 3.60 16.96
N GLY A 137 -5.88 3.98 15.79
CA GLY A 137 -5.49 3.40 14.50
C GLY A 137 -4.13 3.90 14.05
N TRP A 138 -3.89 5.19 14.20
CA TRP A 138 -2.61 5.84 13.90
C TRP A 138 -1.47 5.20 14.70
N ASN A 139 -1.64 5.06 16.02
CA ASN A 139 -0.65 4.43 16.90
C ASN A 139 -0.36 2.98 16.49
N ALA A 140 -1.39 2.21 16.13
CA ALA A 140 -1.24 0.82 15.69
C ALA A 140 -0.46 0.72 14.38
N ILE A 141 -0.75 1.56 13.38
CA ILE A 141 -0.04 1.58 12.10
C ILE A 141 1.42 1.97 12.33
N VAL A 142 1.68 3.05 13.08
CA VAL A 142 3.03 3.53 13.39
C VAL A 142 3.85 2.45 14.10
N ALA A 143 3.29 1.79 15.12
CA ALA A 143 3.97 0.73 15.83
C ALA A 143 4.31 -0.45 14.92
N THR A 144 3.37 -0.85 14.04
CA THR A 144 3.55 -1.98 13.11
C THR A 144 4.64 -1.68 12.09
N VAL A 145 4.62 -0.50 11.47
CA VAL A 145 5.65 -0.11 10.49
C VAL A 145 7.03 0.02 11.15
N LYS A 146 7.11 0.57 12.37
CA LYS A 146 8.38 0.66 13.14
C LYS A 146 8.96 -0.71 13.51
N GLN A 147 8.14 -1.75 13.59
CA GLN A 147 8.59 -3.14 13.78
C GLN A 147 9.10 -3.79 12.47
N GLY A 148 9.13 -3.04 11.36
CA GLY A 148 9.53 -3.55 10.05
C GLY A 148 8.46 -4.38 9.36
N ILE A 149 7.22 -4.34 9.85
CA ILE A 149 6.08 -5.04 9.25
C ILE A 149 5.39 -4.08 8.26
N PRO A 150 5.32 -4.40 6.96
CA PRO A 150 4.67 -3.54 5.99
C PRO A 150 3.17 -3.47 6.26
N VAL A 151 2.60 -2.26 6.17
CA VAL A 151 1.16 -2.04 6.36
C VAL A 151 0.52 -1.67 5.04
N HIS A 152 -0.34 -2.58 4.57
CA HIS A 152 -1.22 -2.49 3.40
C HIS A 152 -2.41 -1.54 3.60
N VAL A 153 -2.54 -0.37 2.95
CA VAL A 153 -3.79 0.42 3.07
C VAL A 153 -4.40 0.79 1.72
N SER A 154 -5.71 1.00 1.75
CA SER A 154 -6.52 1.42 0.61
C SER A 154 -7.33 2.64 1.01
N LEU A 155 -7.10 3.76 0.35
CA LEU A 155 -7.85 5.00 0.55
C LEU A 155 -8.87 5.21 -0.56
N GLY A 156 -9.93 5.97 -0.27
CA GLY A 156 -11.06 6.16 -1.18
C GLY A 156 -12.26 5.27 -0.85
N HIS A 157 -13.30 5.29 -1.69
CA HIS A 157 -14.38 4.30 -1.62
C HIS A 157 -14.27 3.41 -2.84
N SER A 158 -14.30 2.09 -2.62
CA SER A 158 -14.65 1.17 -3.69
C SER A 158 -16.08 1.52 -4.10
N LEU A 159 -16.24 2.08 -5.30
CA LEU A 159 -17.56 2.10 -5.93
C LEU A 159 -17.94 0.63 -6.12
N ASN A 160 -18.77 0.11 -5.22
CA ASN A 160 -19.43 -1.18 -5.34
C ASN A 160 -20.47 -1.18 -6.49
N VAL A 161 -20.26 -0.36 -7.53
CA VAL A 161 -21.22 -0.08 -8.62
C VAL A 161 -21.15 -1.13 -9.73
N LEU A 162 -20.22 -2.10 -9.64
CA LEU A 162 -20.19 -3.27 -10.53
C LEU A 162 -20.71 -4.58 -9.89
N ARG A 163 -21.44 -4.52 -8.76
CA ARG A 163 -22.10 -5.72 -8.17
C ARG A 163 -23.61 -5.82 -8.40
N PHE A 164 -24.20 -4.93 -9.18
CA PHE A 164 -25.55 -5.10 -9.71
C PHE A 164 -25.59 -4.73 -11.19
N ALA A 165 -25.02 -5.59 -12.04
CA ALA A 165 -25.68 -5.86 -13.31
C ALA A 165 -26.75 -6.91 -12.99
N ILE A 166 -28.02 -6.49 -12.98
CA ILE A 166 -29.18 -7.38 -13.08
C ILE A 166 -29.55 -7.42 -14.56
#